data_AF-A0A3B8VR96-F1
#
_entry.id   AF-A0A3B8VR96-F1
#
_cell.length_a   1.000
_cell.length_b   1.000
_cell.length_c   1.000
_cell.angle_alpha   90.00
_cell.angle_beta   90.00
_cell.angle_gamma   90.00
#
_symmetry.space_group_name_H-M   'P 1'
#
loop_
_entity.id
_entity.type
_entity.pdbx_description
1 polymer ?
#
loop_
_entity_poly.entity_id
_entity_poly.type
_entity_poly.pdbx_seq_one_letter_code
_entity_poly.pdbx_strand_id
1 'polypeptide(L)'
;KLEWKDNADNEAGHIVQRADIESAGKFRNHIPCPGRSETNAIDMHIDPGETYRYRVYSVFSTPNGYAGSKPSKVVVSAPPSKSGKK
;
A
#
# COMPACT_ATOMS: atom_id res chain seq x y z
N LYS A 1 3.16 -10.03 1.40
CA LYS A 1 2.50 -9.42 2.59
C LYS A 1 3.20 -8.10 2.89
N LEU A 2 2.43 -7.07 3.22
CA LEU A 2 2.92 -5.75 3.63
C LEU A 2 2.57 -5.56 5.11
N GLU A 3 3.48 -4.96 5.87
CA GLU A 3 3.30 -4.68 7.29
C GLU A 3 3.83 -3.28 7.57
N TRP A 4 3.17 -2.53 8.44
CA TRP A 4 3.58 -1.20 8.85
C TRP A 4 3.35 -0.99 10.34
N LYS A 5 4.11 -0.06 10.92
CA LYS A 5 3.85 0.45 12.25
C LYS A 5 2.85 1.58 12.15
N ASP A 6 1.75 1.48 12.89
CA ASP A 6 0.84 2.60 13.07
C ASP A 6 1.50 3.67 13.96
N ASN A 7 1.46 4.92 13.50
CA ASN A 7 1.95 6.08 14.25
C ASN A 7 0.94 7.23 14.19
N ALA A 8 -0.31 6.96 13.80
CA ALA A 8 -1.40 7.91 13.76
C ALA A 8 -2.31 7.73 14.99
N ASP A 9 -2.99 8.82 15.35
CA ASP A 9 -4.06 8.81 16.33
C ASP A 9 -5.34 9.39 15.71
N ASN A 10 -6.46 8.72 15.94
CA ASN A 10 -7.82 9.03 15.48
C ASN A 10 -8.01 8.98 13.95
N GLU A 11 -7.22 8.17 13.27
CA GLU A 11 -7.43 7.75 11.89
C GLU A 11 -8.70 6.89 11.75
N ALA A 12 -9.38 7.07 10.63
CA ALA A 12 -10.45 6.21 10.15
C ALA A 12 -9.91 4.91 9.50
N GLY A 13 -8.59 4.81 9.28
CA GLY A 13 -7.94 3.65 8.67
C GLY A 13 -6.68 4.05 7.89
N HIS A 14 -6.26 3.16 7.01
CA HIS A 14 -5.05 3.29 6.20
C HIS A 14 -5.34 3.00 4.73
N ILE A 15 -4.50 3.51 3.84
CA ILE A 15 -4.51 3.14 2.42
C ILE A 15 -3.09 2.77 2.01
N VAL A 16 -2.94 1.56 1.48
CA VAL A 16 -1.73 1.13 0.77
C VAL A 16 -1.79 1.72 -0.64
N GLN A 17 -0.74 2.46 -0.99
CA GLN A 17 -0.51 2.91 -2.35
C GLN A 17 0.52 2.03 -3.05
N ARG A 18 0.31 1.78 -4.33
CA ARG A 18 1.21 1.03 -5.20
C ARG A 18 1.65 1.88 -6.38
N ALA A 19 2.92 1.74 -6.77
CA ALA A 19 3.47 2.23 -8.02
C ALA A 19 4.17 1.06 -8.73
N ASP A 20 3.83 0.88 -9.99
CA ASP A 20 4.21 -0.24 -10.85
C ASP A 20 4.33 0.23 -12.31
N ILE A 21 4.58 -0.69 -13.23
CA ILE A 21 4.71 -0.36 -14.65
C ILE A 21 3.40 0.15 -15.25
N GLU A 22 2.26 -0.44 -14.86
CA GLU A 22 0.92 -0.06 -15.35
C GLU A 22 0.56 1.38 -14.97
N SER A 23 0.98 1.82 -13.79
CA SER A 23 0.80 3.19 -13.30
C SER A 23 1.89 4.15 -13.78
N ALA A 24 2.75 3.74 -14.71
CA ALA A 24 3.91 4.52 -15.18
C ALA A 24 4.79 5.01 -14.01
N GLY A 25 4.90 4.17 -12.97
CA GLY A 25 5.67 4.46 -11.77
C GLY A 25 5.06 5.53 -10.85
N LYS A 26 3.80 5.94 -11.05
CA LYS A 26 3.09 6.87 -10.15
C LYS A 26 2.35 6.10 -9.07
N PHE A 27 2.38 6.61 -7.83
CA PHE A 27 1.61 6.01 -6.74
C PHE A 27 0.11 6.22 -6.94
N ARG A 28 -0.66 5.13 -6.80
CA ARG A 28 -2.12 5.11 -6.79
C ARG A 28 -2.62 4.38 -5.55
N ASN A 29 -3.81 4.74 -5.08
CA ASN A 29 -4.50 3.99 -4.03
C ASN A 29 -4.79 2.58 -4.53
N HIS A 30 -4.40 1.57 -3.75
CA HIS A 30 -4.43 0.17 -4.17
C HIS A 30 -5.27 -0.69 -3.23
N ILE A 31 -4.92 -0.70 -1.93
CA ILE A 31 -5.63 -1.51 -0.92
C ILE A 31 -6.15 -0.58 0.18
N PRO A 32 -7.47 -0.43 0.34
CA PRO A 32 -8.05 0.24 1.50
C PRO A 32 -8.01 -0.69 2.72
N CYS A 33 -7.64 -0.13 3.87
CA CYS A 33 -7.58 -0.82 5.16
C CYS A 33 -8.43 -0.02 6.16
N PRO A 34 -9.75 -0.24 6.22
CA PRO A 34 -10.68 0.58 7.00
C PRO A 34 -10.59 0.33 8.50
N GLY A 35 -9.97 -0.77 8.94
CA GLY A 35 -9.72 -1.00 10.36
C GLY A 35 -8.65 -0.05 10.89
N ARG A 36 -8.98 0.73 11.91
CA ARG A 36 -8.03 1.63 12.58
C ARG A 36 -6.77 0.88 13.05
N SER A 37 -6.96 -0.31 13.63
CA SER A 37 -5.87 -1.18 14.10
C SER A 37 -5.23 -2.06 13.01
N GLU A 38 -5.67 -1.97 11.76
CA GLU A 38 -5.07 -2.75 10.68
C GLU A 38 -3.68 -2.20 10.35
N THR A 39 -2.68 -3.06 10.51
CA THR A 39 -1.25 -2.76 10.32
C THR A 39 -0.60 -3.68 9.29
N ASN A 40 -1.41 -4.41 8.53
CA ASN A 40 -0.93 -5.30 7.49
C ASN A 40 -1.93 -5.44 6.34
N ALA A 41 -1.43 -5.80 5.17
CA ALA A 41 -2.22 -6.05 3.97
C ALA A 41 -1.57 -7.13 3.08
N ILE A 42 -2.36 -7.76 2.23
CA ILE A 42 -1.88 -8.70 1.21
C ILE A 42 -2.25 -8.14 -0.17
N ASP A 43 -1.25 -7.87 -0.99
CA ASP A 43 -1.46 -7.60 -2.41
C ASP A 43 -1.59 -8.93 -3.15
N MET A 44 -2.81 -9.26 -3.57
CA MET A 44 -3.12 -10.48 -4.33
C MET A 44 -2.91 -10.30 -5.84
N HIS A 45 -2.74 -9.07 -6.32
CA HIS A 45 -2.63 -8.74 -7.75
C HIS A 45 -1.17 -8.47 -8.10
N ILE A 46 -0.31 -9.46 -7.88
CA ILE A 46 1.13 -9.38 -8.12
C ILE A 46 1.54 -10.35 -9.23
N ASP A 47 2.29 -9.84 -10.18
CA ASP A 47 2.87 -10.64 -11.26
C ASP A 47 4.30 -11.08 -10.89
N PRO A 48 4.64 -12.36 -11.11
CA PRO A 48 5.98 -12.88 -10.90
C PRO A 48 7.02 -12.14 -11.74
N GLY A 49 8.12 -11.71 -11.13
CA GLY A 49 9.20 -11.00 -11.83
C GLY A 49 8.96 -9.50 -12.02
N GLU A 50 7.78 -8.98 -11.68
CA GLU A 50 7.51 -7.55 -11.70
C GLU A 50 8.00 -6.84 -10.42
N THR A 51 8.38 -5.58 -10.57
CA THR A 51 8.83 -4.75 -9.44
C THR A 51 7.75 -3.76 -9.03
N TYR A 52 7.35 -3.83 -7.76
CA TYR A 52 6.34 -2.96 -7.17
C TYR A 52 6.96 -2.08 -6.09
N ARG A 53 6.47 -0.85 -6.00
CA ARG A 53 6.78 0.09 -4.93
C ARG A 53 5.53 0.36 -4.12
N TYR A 54 5.64 0.23 -2.81
CA TYR A 54 4.54 0.45 -1.88
C TYR A 54 4.85 1.54 -0.87
N ARG A 55 3.82 2.25 -0.45
CA ARG A 55 3.83 3.16 0.72
C ARG A 55 2.44 3.20 1.33
N VAL A 56 2.33 3.59 2.59
CA VAL A 56 1.05 3.65 3.31
C VAL A 56 0.83 5.07 3.82
N TYR A 57 -0.41 5.51 3.86
CA TYR A 57 -0.80 6.72 4.57
C TYR A 57 -2.07 6.47 5.38
N SER A 58 -2.21 7.18 6.50
CA SER A 58 -3.39 7.12 7.37
C SER A 58 -4.46 8.07 6.83
N VAL A 59 -5.73 7.70 6.99
CA VAL A 59 -6.89 8.47 6.55
C VAL A 59 -7.62 9.00 7.78
N PHE A 60 -7.91 10.29 7.83
CA PHE A 60 -8.63 10.93 8.93
C PHE A 60 -9.98 11.45 8.44
N SER A 61 -10.99 11.35 9.30
CA SER A 61 -12.25 12.06 9.09
C SER A 61 -12.08 13.51 9.52
N THR A 62 -12.40 14.44 8.63
CA THR A 62 -12.38 15.87 8.89
C THR A 62 -13.76 16.46 8.57
N PRO A 63 -14.08 17.67 9.05
CA PRO A 63 -15.34 18.33 8.68
C PRO A 63 -15.56 18.50 7.17
N ASN A 64 -14.47 18.53 6.38
CA ASN A 64 -14.50 18.68 4.93
C ASN A 64 -14.39 17.35 4.17
N GLY A 65 -14.56 16.22 4.86
CA GLY A 65 -14.41 14.88 4.32
C GLY A 65 -13.11 14.20 4.73
N TYR A 66 -12.68 13.19 3.97
CA TYR A 66 -11.48 12.41 4.30
C TYR A 66 -10.19 13.11 3.87
N ALA A 67 -9.20 13.13 4.77
CA ALA A 67 -7.86 13.66 4.52
C ALA A 67 -6.79 12.60 4.77
N GLY A 68 -5.75 12.58 3.95
CA GLY A 68 -4.62 11.66 4.11
C GLY A 68 -3.45 12.28 4.86
N SER A 69 -2.74 11.48 5.65
CA SER A 69 -1.43 11.85 6.21
C SER A 69 -0.38 12.03 5.11
N LYS A 70 0.82 12.48 5.51
CA LYS A 70 2.01 12.23 4.69
C LYS A 70 2.24 10.71 4.57
N PRO A 71 2.62 10.21 3.38
CA PRO A 71 2.88 8.79 3.21
C PRO A 71 4.17 8.35 3.91
N SER A 72 4.25 7.06 4.20
CA SER A 72 5.42 6.38 4.75
C SER A 72 6.62 6.41 3.80
N LYS A 73 7.74 5.86 4.27
CA LYS A 73 8.84 5.47 3.38
C LYS A 73 8.35 4.46 2.35
N VAL A 74 8.96 4.52 1.17
CA VAL A 74 8.69 3.59 0.07
C VAL A 74 9.44 2.29 0.33
N VAL A 75 8.77 1.17 0.12
CA VAL A 75 9.40 -0.16 0.09
C VAL A 75 9.29 -0.73 -1.32
N VAL A 76 10.32 -1.47 -1.74
CA VAL A 76 10.37 -2.14 -3.05
C VAL A 76 10.18 -3.63 -2.83
N SER A 77 9.33 -4.26 -3.63
CA SER A 77 9.09 -5.70 -3.61
C SER A 77 9.12 -6.24 -5.03
N ALA A 78 9.90 -7.30 -5.25
CA ALA A 78 9.95 -8.04 -6.50
C ALA A 78 9.68 -9.53 -6.18
N PRO A 79 8.45 -10.03 -6.40
CA PRO A 79 8.14 -11.45 -6.23
C PRO A 79 9.04 -12.30 -7.14
N PRO A 80 9.42 -13.52 -6.72
CA PRO A 80 10.24 -14.40 -7.53
C PRO A 80 9.55 -14.66 -8.87
N SER A 81 10.33 -14.67 -9.96
CA SER A 81 9.81 -15.02 -11.28
C SER A 81 9.29 -16.46 -11.28
N LYS A 82 8.24 -16.73 -12.06
CA LYS A 82 7.79 -18.11 -12.29
C LYS A 82 8.95 -18.87 -12.95
N SER A 83 9.58 -19.77 -12.20
CA SER A 83 10.53 -20.73 -12.78
C SER A 83 9.75 -21.63 -13.74
N GLY A 84 9.93 -21.45 -15.04
CA GLY A 84 9.42 -22.38 -16.03
C GLY A 84 10.03 -23.76 -15.77
N LYS A 85 9.20 -24.74 -15.40
CA LYS A 85 9.60 -26.15 -15.52
C LYS A 85 9.78 -26.42 -17.01
N LYS A 86 11.02 -26.68 -17.43
CA LYS A 86 11.29 -27.41 -18.67
C LYS A 86 10.91 -28.87 -18.48
#